data_AF-A0A356T0B6-F1
#
_entry.id   AF-A0A356T0B6-F1
#
_cell.length_a   1.000
_cell.length_b   1.000
_cell.length_c   1.000
_cell.angle_alpha   90.00
_cell.angle_beta   90.00
_cell.angle_gamma   90.00
#
_symmetry.space_group_name_H-M   'P 1'
#
loop_
_entity.id
_entity.type
_entity.pdbx_description
1 polymer ?
#
loop_
_entity_poly.entity_id
_entity_poly.type
_entity_poly.pdbx_seq_one_letter_code
_entity_poly.pdbx_strand_id
1 'polypeptide(L)'
;MSERAHPGGDHRGHHPPSARPLHGELTRKPVRVVAAAFGIITSLVACDVPPDLIPEDGPVVLGAAPADGEGDADREGPFRVFFDRRLFPRDVNRGRVSLESGTRGSFLALRFDPVDRVLLVSPQAQLDPATRYRLTLEGLRDLEGRAMASRTVITFETGEDAVGEPPPEAPTWADVAPLFAGCASEGCHVGPAPALGLDLSSGEAVARTAIGVPAVQTRVGARDRVWYGASSLDGLARIDVVAGQGQPARSYLLYKALGDPHAAGERMPPSPDPALDARSLRRLADWILAGAPTG
;
A
#
# COMPACT_ATOMS: atom_id res chain seq x y z
N MET A 1 80.46 53.68 -37.14
CA MET A 1 79.60 54.82 -36.76
C MET A 1 78.38 54.79 -37.68
N SER A 2 77.18 54.74 -37.08
CA SER A 2 75.82 54.92 -37.65
C SER A 2 75.39 54.12 -38.89
N GLU A 3 74.13 53.81 -39.14
CA GLU A 3 72.90 53.57 -38.35
C GLU A 3 71.87 53.02 -39.37
N ARG A 4 71.05 52.05 -38.94
CA ARG A 4 69.72 51.59 -39.40
C ARG A 4 69.24 51.80 -40.87
N ALA A 5 68.70 50.72 -41.44
CA ALA A 5 67.32 50.63 -41.94
C ALA A 5 66.84 49.15 -42.09
N HIS A 6 65.55 48.92 -41.81
CA HIS A 6 64.72 47.69 -41.88
C HIS A 6 64.50 47.15 -43.33
N PRO A 7 63.74 46.04 -43.64
CA PRO A 7 62.62 45.42 -42.88
C PRO A 7 62.45 43.87 -42.99
N GLY A 8 61.43 43.35 -42.29
CA GLY A 8 60.59 42.24 -42.80
C GLY A 8 60.52 40.97 -41.96
N GLY A 9 59.56 40.88 -41.03
CA GLY A 9 59.20 39.65 -40.33
C GLY A 9 57.68 39.58 -40.14
N ASP A 10 57.04 38.72 -40.94
CA ASP A 10 55.60 38.48 -40.97
C ASP A 10 55.24 37.33 -40.01
N HIS A 11 54.42 37.61 -38.99
CA HIS A 11 53.94 36.66 -37.99
C HIS A 11 52.70 35.91 -38.51
N ARG A 12 52.91 34.67 -39.00
CA ARG A 12 51.81 33.74 -39.27
C ARG A 12 51.27 33.13 -37.98
N GLY A 13 50.05 33.55 -37.60
CA GLY A 13 49.23 32.90 -36.57
C GLY A 13 48.85 31.47 -36.96
N HIS A 14 49.07 30.54 -36.03
CA HIS A 14 48.60 29.16 -36.12
C HIS A 14 47.10 29.11 -35.76
N HIS A 15 46.25 28.80 -36.74
CA HIS A 15 44.88 28.33 -36.51
C HIS A 15 44.91 26.81 -36.22
N PRO A 16 44.28 26.33 -35.14
CA PRO A 16 44.02 24.90 -34.96
C PRO A 16 42.86 24.43 -35.88
N PRO A 17 42.85 23.15 -36.29
CA PRO A 17 41.84 22.62 -37.21
C PRO A 17 40.45 22.49 -36.54
N SER A 18 39.44 22.80 -37.34
CA SER A 18 38.01 22.62 -37.10
C SER A 18 37.67 21.21 -36.60
N ALA A 19 37.06 21.14 -35.42
CA ALA A 19 36.49 19.91 -34.87
C ALA A 19 35.23 19.53 -35.66
N ARG A 20 35.29 18.39 -36.36
CA ARG A 20 34.10 17.73 -36.92
C ARG A 20 33.16 17.31 -35.77
N PRO A 21 31.85 17.55 -35.86
CA PRO A 21 30.91 16.97 -34.90
C PRO A 21 30.82 15.46 -35.16
N LEU A 22 31.27 14.66 -34.19
CA LEU A 22 30.92 13.26 -34.09
C LEU A 22 29.43 13.19 -33.74
N HIS A 23 28.58 13.01 -34.76
CA HIS A 23 27.23 12.54 -34.56
C HIS A 23 27.30 11.09 -34.06
N GLY A 24 27.39 10.93 -32.74
CA GLY A 24 27.06 9.67 -32.08
C GLY A 24 25.55 9.49 -32.17
N GLU A 25 25.10 8.62 -33.06
CA GLU A 25 23.72 8.12 -33.06
C GLU A 25 23.44 7.47 -31.70
N LEU A 26 22.76 8.22 -30.82
CA LEU A 26 22.05 7.66 -29.68
C LEU A 26 20.92 6.79 -30.25
N THR A 27 21.24 5.52 -30.53
CA THR A 27 20.24 4.48 -30.72
C THR A 27 19.48 4.31 -29.41
N ARG A 28 18.43 5.11 -29.24
CA ARG A 28 17.43 4.90 -28.19
C ARG A 28 16.85 3.51 -28.41
N LYS A 29 17.25 2.54 -27.60
CA LYS A 29 16.55 1.25 -27.51
C LYS A 29 15.08 1.56 -27.24
N PRO A 30 14.14 0.97 -27.99
CA PRO A 30 12.73 1.22 -27.75
C PRO A 30 12.38 0.68 -26.35
N VAL A 31 11.97 1.58 -25.45
CA VAL A 31 11.27 1.20 -24.23
C VAL A 31 9.99 0.51 -24.68
N ARG A 32 9.94 -0.82 -24.54
CA ARG A 32 8.71 -1.58 -24.73
C ARG A 32 7.81 -1.27 -23.56
N VAL A 33 6.91 -0.30 -23.75
CA VAL A 33 5.74 -0.13 -22.89
C VAL A 33 4.89 -1.39 -23.10
N VAL A 34 4.98 -2.35 -22.18
CA VAL A 34 4.05 -3.47 -22.12
C VAL A 34 2.74 -2.88 -21.62
N ALA A 35 1.83 -2.58 -22.56
CA ALA A 35 0.47 -2.21 -22.23
C ALA A 35 -0.19 -3.42 -21.56
N ALA A 36 -0.43 -3.34 -20.25
CA ALA A 36 -1.30 -4.28 -19.56
C ALA A 36 -2.70 -4.16 -20.17
N ALA A 37 -3.12 -5.19 -20.89
CA ALA A 37 -4.47 -5.28 -21.42
C ALA A 37 -5.44 -5.46 -20.25
N PHE A 38 -6.01 -4.35 -19.77
CA PHE A 38 -7.15 -4.38 -18.85
C PHE A 38 -8.35 -4.95 -19.61
N GLY A 39 -8.66 -6.22 -19.34
CA GLY A 39 -9.89 -6.83 -19.79
C GLY A 39 -11.09 -6.05 -19.25
N ILE A 40 -11.90 -5.52 -20.16
CA ILE A 40 -13.16 -4.85 -19.87
C ILE A 40 -14.11 -5.90 -19.30
N ILE A 41 -14.30 -5.89 -17.98
CA ILE A 41 -15.41 -6.62 -17.35
C ILE A 41 -16.66 -5.80 -17.62
N THR A 42 -17.55 -6.38 -18.42
CA THR A 42 -18.84 -5.82 -18.78
C THR A 42 -19.67 -5.64 -17.52
N SER A 43 -20.06 -4.40 -17.26
CA SER A 43 -20.92 -4.00 -16.15
C SER A 43 -22.27 -4.70 -16.27
N LEU A 44 -22.56 -5.63 -15.36
CA LEU A 44 -23.91 -6.08 -15.08
C LEU A 44 -24.50 -5.17 -14.01
N VAL A 45 -25.63 -4.56 -14.38
CA VAL A 45 -26.42 -3.63 -13.60
C VAL A 45 -26.84 -4.29 -12.29
N ALA A 46 -26.43 -3.71 -11.17
CA ALA A 46 -26.91 -4.10 -9.85
C ALA A 46 -28.34 -3.59 -9.65
N CYS A 47 -29.33 -4.45 -9.91
CA CYS A 47 -30.69 -4.29 -9.40
C CYS A 47 -30.95 -5.41 -8.39
N ASP A 48 -31.20 -5.02 -7.14
CA ASP A 48 -31.72 -5.83 -6.01
C ASP A 48 -31.10 -7.22 -5.81
N VAL A 49 -29.95 -7.27 -5.15
CA VAL A 49 -29.45 -8.51 -4.53
C VAL A 49 -30.05 -8.64 -3.13
N PRO A 50 -30.87 -9.68 -2.85
CA PRO A 50 -31.40 -9.93 -1.50
C PRO A 50 -30.25 -10.22 -0.50
N PRO A 51 -30.41 -9.87 0.79
CA PRO A 51 -29.35 -9.95 1.80
C PRO A 51 -28.83 -11.36 2.14
N ASP A 52 -29.35 -12.42 1.50
CA ASP A 52 -29.05 -13.83 1.80
C ASP A 52 -28.15 -14.53 0.76
N LEU A 53 -27.40 -13.80 -0.07
CA LEU A 53 -26.38 -14.39 -0.94
C LEU A 53 -25.03 -13.69 -0.74
N ILE A 54 -24.51 -13.77 0.49
CA ILE A 54 -23.07 -13.66 0.67
C ILE A 54 -22.47 -14.89 -0.05
N PRO A 55 -21.55 -14.74 -1.03
CA PRO A 55 -20.91 -15.90 -1.63
C PRO A 55 -20.29 -16.77 -0.54
N GLU A 56 -20.63 -18.06 -0.46
CA GLU A 56 -20.13 -18.97 0.60
C GLU A 56 -18.60 -19.09 0.63
N ASP A 57 -17.94 -18.73 -0.47
CA ASP A 57 -16.49 -18.81 -0.61
C ASP A 57 -15.78 -17.64 0.08
N GLY A 58 -14.63 -17.92 0.71
CA GLY A 58 -13.75 -16.90 1.29
C GLY A 58 -12.99 -16.07 0.25
N PRO A 59 -11.87 -15.42 0.62
CA PRO A 59 -11.17 -14.49 -0.28
C PRO A 59 -10.60 -15.18 -1.53
N VAL A 60 -10.67 -14.49 -2.65
CA VAL A 60 -10.18 -14.96 -3.97
C VAL A 60 -9.09 -14.02 -4.47
N VAL A 61 -8.03 -14.61 -5.03
CA VAL A 61 -6.97 -13.86 -5.72
C VAL A 61 -7.46 -13.45 -7.11
N LEU A 62 -7.51 -12.14 -7.36
CA LEU A 62 -7.88 -11.56 -8.65
C LEU A 62 -6.71 -11.48 -9.62
N GLY A 63 -5.49 -11.44 -9.09
CA GLY A 63 -4.26 -11.34 -9.87
C GLY A 63 -3.04 -11.12 -8.97
N ALA A 64 -1.86 -11.17 -9.58
CA ALA A 64 -0.60 -10.93 -8.90
C ALA A 64 0.40 -10.20 -9.80
N ALA A 65 1.36 -9.53 -9.17
CA ALA A 65 2.54 -8.96 -9.80
C ALA A 65 3.76 -9.36 -8.94
N PRO A 66 4.65 -10.25 -9.40
CA PRO A 66 4.65 -10.91 -10.71
C PRO A 66 3.41 -11.78 -10.95
N ALA A 67 2.97 -11.87 -12.20
CA ALA A 67 1.89 -12.77 -12.60
C ALA A 67 2.36 -14.23 -12.59
N ASP A 68 1.40 -15.18 -12.56
CA ASP A 68 1.75 -16.60 -12.68
C ASP A 68 2.31 -16.90 -14.07
N GLY A 69 3.46 -17.57 -14.10
CA GLY A 69 4.27 -17.81 -15.29
C GLY A 69 5.12 -16.62 -15.75
N GLU A 70 5.13 -15.49 -15.02
CA GLU A 70 5.93 -14.32 -15.39
C GLU A 70 7.43 -14.64 -15.33
N GLY A 71 8.17 -14.19 -16.35
CA GLY A 71 9.62 -14.21 -16.36
C GLY A 71 10.19 -12.79 -16.29
N ASP A 72 11.48 -12.70 -15.99
CA ASP A 72 12.19 -11.42 -15.83
C ASP A 72 11.61 -10.55 -14.70
N ALA A 73 11.11 -11.19 -13.64
CA ALA A 73 10.53 -10.50 -12.48
C ALA A 73 11.60 -9.79 -11.64
N ASP A 74 11.24 -8.66 -11.04
CA ASP A 74 12.09 -7.94 -10.10
C ASP A 74 12.47 -8.81 -8.88
N ARG A 75 13.68 -8.60 -8.36
CA ARG A 75 14.24 -9.42 -7.27
C ARG A 75 14.03 -8.87 -5.86
N GLU A 76 13.47 -7.68 -5.68
CA GLU A 76 13.32 -7.03 -4.37
C GLU A 76 11.85 -6.81 -3.97
N GLY A 77 10.95 -6.66 -4.94
CA GLY A 77 9.53 -6.39 -4.69
C GLY A 77 9.27 -4.94 -4.22
N PRO A 78 8.14 -4.69 -3.53
CA PRO A 78 7.17 -5.66 -3.05
C PRO A 78 6.40 -6.34 -4.18
N PHE A 79 6.20 -7.65 -4.04
CA PHE A 79 5.25 -8.39 -4.87
C PHE A 79 3.83 -8.15 -4.37
N ARG A 80 2.88 -8.10 -5.30
CA ARG A 80 1.50 -7.71 -5.06
C ARG A 80 0.57 -8.86 -5.35
N VAL A 81 -0.37 -9.13 -4.46
CA VAL A 81 -1.47 -10.08 -4.68
C VAL A 81 -2.79 -9.35 -4.41
N PHE A 82 -3.63 -9.26 -5.43
CA PHE A 82 -4.89 -8.51 -5.40
C PHE A 82 -6.03 -9.44 -5.00
N PHE A 83 -6.90 -8.98 -4.09
CA PHE A 83 -8.04 -9.74 -3.58
C PHE A 83 -9.37 -9.07 -3.90
N ASP A 84 -10.41 -9.89 -4.02
CA ASP A 84 -11.80 -9.45 -4.20
C ASP A 84 -12.36 -8.73 -2.95
N ARG A 85 -11.82 -9.05 -1.77
CA ARG A 85 -12.28 -8.54 -0.46
C ARG A 85 -11.14 -8.25 0.51
N ARG A 86 -11.48 -7.65 1.65
CA ARG A 86 -10.53 -7.40 2.73
C ARG A 86 -10.21 -8.69 3.47
N LEU A 87 -8.95 -8.86 3.82
CA LEU A 87 -8.48 -10.00 4.61
C LEU A 87 -8.56 -9.69 6.11
N PHE A 88 -8.79 -10.73 6.91
CA PHE A 88 -8.64 -10.66 8.37
C PHE A 88 -7.18 -10.33 8.71
N PRO A 89 -6.89 -9.15 9.31
CA PRO A 89 -5.51 -8.67 9.45
C PRO A 89 -4.59 -9.58 10.25
N ARG A 90 -5.14 -10.39 11.17
CA ARG A 90 -4.35 -11.31 12.01
C ARG A 90 -3.90 -12.56 11.26
N ASP A 91 -4.53 -12.89 10.14
CA ASP A 91 -4.16 -14.06 9.33
C ASP A 91 -3.06 -13.78 8.30
N VAL A 92 -2.72 -12.51 8.08
CA VAL A 92 -1.64 -12.15 7.15
C VAL A 92 -0.29 -12.38 7.84
N ASN A 93 0.23 -13.61 7.72
CA ASN A 93 1.47 -14.05 8.36
C ASN A 93 2.18 -15.14 7.55
N ARG A 94 3.42 -15.47 7.93
CA ARG A 94 4.28 -16.43 7.21
C ARG A 94 3.83 -17.89 7.30
N GLY A 95 2.86 -18.22 8.15
CA GLY A 95 2.23 -19.53 8.17
C GLY A 95 1.20 -19.72 7.04
N ARG A 96 0.77 -18.62 6.42
CA ARG A 96 -0.23 -18.62 5.34
C ARG A 96 0.31 -18.11 4.01
N VAL A 97 1.46 -17.44 4.04
CA VAL A 97 2.12 -16.87 2.85
C VAL A 97 3.59 -17.24 2.88
N SER A 98 4.04 -17.99 1.88
CA SER A 98 5.46 -18.39 1.74
C SER A 98 5.97 -18.13 0.33
N LEU A 99 7.28 -17.89 0.22
CA LEU A 99 7.98 -17.71 -1.05
C LEU A 99 9.18 -18.65 -1.05
N GLU A 100 9.25 -19.55 -2.02
CA GLU A 100 10.25 -20.63 -2.01
C GLU A 100 10.86 -20.85 -3.41
N SER A 101 12.15 -21.20 -3.44
CA SER A 101 12.84 -21.76 -4.62
C SER A 101 13.37 -23.15 -4.26
N GLY A 102 12.79 -24.20 -4.87
CA GLY A 102 13.07 -25.58 -4.50
C GLY A 102 12.70 -25.85 -3.04
N THR A 103 13.70 -26.12 -2.19
CA THR A 103 13.56 -26.32 -0.74
C THR A 103 13.97 -25.09 0.09
N ARG A 104 14.41 -24.00 -0.56
CA ARG A 104 14.86 -22.78 0.11
C ARG A 104 13.69 -21.82 0.24
N GLY A 105 13.34 -21.47 1.47
CA GLY A 105 12.36 -20.43 1.77
C GLY A 105 13.00 -19.05 1.89
N SER A 106 12.28 -18.02 1.44
CA SER A 106 12.62 -16.62 1.65
C SER A 106 11.92 -16.08 2.90
N PHE A 107 12.60 -15.27 3.68
CA PHE A 107 11.99 -14.56 4.80
C PHE A 107 11.24 -13.32 4.29
N LEU A 108 9.96 -13.16 4.67
CA LEU A 108 9.05 -12.17 4.09
C LEU A 108 8.57 -11.14 5.11
N ALA A 109 8.61 -9.85 4.81
CA ALA A 109 7.71 -8.89 5.44
C ALA A 109 6.37 -8.90 4.68
N LEU A 110 5.26 -8.99 5.42
CA LEU A 110 3.92 -9.08 4.86
C LEU A 110 3.09 -7.90 5.35
N ARG A 111 2.41 -7.24 4.41
CA ARG A 111 1.49 -6.15 4.72
C ARG A 111 0.25 -6.27 3.87
N PHE A 112 -0.92 -6.22 4.47
CA PHE A 112 -2.16 -6.07 3.72
C PHE A 112 -2.58 -4.61 3.67
N ASP A 113 -2.98 -4.15 2.50
CA ASP A 113 -3.57 -2.85 2.27
C ASP A 113 -5.09 -2.98 2.16
N PRO A 114 -5.87 -2.52 3.14
CA PRO A 114 -7.32 -2.67 3.13
C PRO A 114 -8.02 -1.66 2.21
N VAL A 115 -7.33 -0.62 1.72
CA VAL A 115 -7.91 0.36 0.78
C VAL A 115 -7.99 -0.31 -0.60
N ASP A 116 -6.85 -0.78 -1.08
CA ASP A 116 -6.72 -1.35 -2.43
C ASP A 116 -6.95 -2.87 -2.47
N ARG A 117 -7.09 -3.51 -1.30
CA ARG A 117 -7.20 -4.97 -1.12
C ARG A 117 -6.02 -5.73 -1.71
N VAL A 118 -4.82 -5.24 -1.38
CA VAL A 118 -3.56 -5.79 -1.90
C VAL A 118 -2.72 -6.33 -0.76
N LEU A 119 -2.30 -7.59 -0.86
CA LEU A 119 -1.22 -8.13 -0.05
C LEU A 119 0.11 -7.77 -0.70
N LEU A 120 0.95 -7.09 0.06
CA LEU A 120 2.33 -6.79 -0.27
C LEU A 120 3.25 -7.78 0.41
N VAL A 121 4.07 -8.41 -0.41
CA VAL A 121 5.03 -9.45 -0.04
C VAL A 121 6.42 -8.95 -0.35
N SER A 122 7.18 -8.61 0.68
CA SER A 122 8.54 -8.08 0.55
C SER A 122 9.56 -9.09 1.06
N PRO A 123 10.34 -9.74 0.19
CA PRO A 123 11.53 -10.46 0.59
C PRO A 123 12.43 -9.59 1.49
N GLN A 124 13.02 -10.18 2.52
CA GLN A 124 13.95 -9.49 3.44
C GLN A 124 15.41 -9.63 2.99
N ALA A 125 15.64 -10.44 1.97
CA ALA A 125 16.87 -10.51 1.21
C ALA A 125 16.51 -10.49 -0.26
N GLN A 126 17.36 -9.88 -1.08
CA GLN A 126 17.25 -9.88 -2.53
C GLN A 126 17.18 -11.34 -3.02
N LEU A 127 16.29 -11.60 -3.98
CA LEU A 127 16.17 -12.91 -4.61
C LEU A 127 17.36 -13.20 -5.55
N ASP A 128 17.61 -14.49 -5.79
CA ASP A 128 18.63 -14.95 -6.73
C ASP A 128 18.19 -14.63 -8.17
N PRO A 129 19.11 -14.24 -9.09
CA PRO A 129 18.77 -14.00 -10.49
C PRO A 129 18.43 -15.30 -11.22
N ALA A 130 17.68 -15.19 -12.33
CA ALA A 130 17.33 -16.30 -13.23
C ALA A 130 16.83 -17.55 -12.48
N THR A 131 16.04 -17.33 -11.42
CA THR A 131 15.64 -18.37 -10.48
C THR A 131 14.13 -18.44 -10.38
N ARG A 132 13.61 -19.67 -10.45
CA ARG A 132 12.18 -19.93 -10.30
C ARG A 132 11.76 -19.88 -8.83
N TYR A 133 10.81 -19.01 -8.52
CA TYR A 133 10.17 -18.91 -7.21
C TYR A 133 8.68 -19.31 -7.28
N ARG A 134 8.17 -19.82 -6.16
CA ARG A 134 6.74 -20.08 -5.93
C ARG A 134 6.26 -19.30 -4.72
N LEU A 135 5.38 -18.34 -4.94
CA LEU A 135 4.60 -17.66 -3.90
C LEU A 135 3.34 -18.49 -3.63
N THR A 136 3.24 -19.02 -2.43
CA THR A 136 2.08 -19.80 -1.96
C THR A 136 1.23 -18.96 -1.02
N LEU A 137 -0.09 -18.98 -1.22
CA LEU A 137 -1.09 -18.43 -0.31
C LEU A 137 -2.10 -19.52 0.07
N GLU A 138 -2.32 -19.72 1.36
CA GLU A 138 -3.24 -20.75 1.85
C GLU A 138 -3.91 -20.36 3.16
N GLY A 139 -5.22 -20.61 3.23
CA GLY A 139 -6.01 -20.46 4.45
C GLY A 139 -6.19 -19.02 4.94
N LEU A 140 -5.85 -17.99 4.16
CA LEU A 140 -6.21 -16.61 4.49
C LEU A 140 -7.73 -16.51 4.64
N ARG A 141 -8.19 -15.68 5.57
CA ARG A 141 -9.62 -15.46 5.80
C ARG A 141 -10.02 -14.03 5.49
N ASP A 142 -11.29 -13.84 5.18
CA ASP A 142 -11.91 -12.52 5.11
C ASP A 142 -12.43 -12.04 6.47
N LEU A 143 -13.08 -10.87 6.47
CA LEU A 143 -13.58 -10.24 7.69
C LEU A 143 -14.79 -10.96 8.30
N GLU A 144 -15.45 -11.83 7.55
CA GLU A 144 -16.50 -12.74 8.01
C GLU A 144 -15.93 -14.08 8.54
N GLY A 145 -14.61 -14.27 8.46
CA GLY A 145 -13.94 -15.48 8.93
C GLY A 145 -13.97 -16.66 7.95
N ARG A 146 -14.41 -16.45 6.71
CA ARG A 146 -14.40 -17.49 5.67
C ARG A 146 -13.00 -17.63 5.10
N ALA A 147 -12.52 -18.87 4.98
CA ALA A 147 -11.19 -19.17 4.47
C ALA A 147 -11.17 -19.25 2.94
N MET A 148 -10.02 -18.95 2.33
CA MET A 148 -9.76 -19.26 0.92
C MET A 148 -10.15 -20.70 0.62
N ALA A 149 -10.93 -20.92 -0.44
CA ALA A 149 -11.43 -22.25 -0.79
C ALA A 149 -10.30 -23.23 -1.16
N SER A 150 -9.22 -22.73 -1.76
CA SER A 150 -8.07 -23.53 -2.18
C SER A 150 -6.77 -22.75 -2.03
N ARG A 151 -5.66 -23.49 -1.90
CA ARG A 151 -4.30 -22.94 -2.01
C ARG A 151 -4.10 -22.28 -3.39
N THR A 152 -3.54 -21.08 -3.39
CA THR A 152 -3.07 -20.40 -4.61
C THR A 152 -1.56 -20.48 -4.67
N VAL A 153 -1.03 -20.82 -5.86
CA VAL A 153 0.41 -20.82 -6.13
C VAL A 153 0.66 -19.93 -7.34
N ILE A 154 1.52 -18.93 -7.16
CA ILE A 154 2.00 -18.05 -8.22
C ILE A 154 3.47 -18.40 -8.45
N THR A 155 3.80 -18.87 -9.64
CA THR A 155 5.15 -19.23 -10.04
C THR A 155 5.71 -18.15 -10.94
N PHE A 156 6.92 -17.67 -10.67
CA PHE A 156 7.60 -16.70 -11.53
C PHE A 156 9.11 -16.98 -11.58
N GLU A 157 9.77 -16.40 -12.57
CA GLU A 157 11.22 -16.47 -12.73
C GLU A 157 11.81 -15.06 -12.64
N THR A 158 12.77 -14.88 -11.74
CA THR A 158 13.45 -13.60 -11.54
C THR A 158 14.34 -13.23 -12.72
N GLY A 159 14.40 -11.94 -13.02
CA GLY A 159 15.34 -11.37 -13.96
C GLY A 159 16.71 -11.09 -13.34
N GLU A 160 17.48 -10.25 -14.03
CA GLU A 160 18.75 -9.73 -13.51
C GLU A 160 18.57 -8.51 -12.60
N ASP A 161 17.47 -7.79 -12.78
CA ASP A 161 17.23 -6.50 -12.14
C ASP A 161 16.77 -6.65 -10.67
N ALA A 162 17.32 -5.79 -9.80
CA ALA A 162 16.89 -5.58 -8.42
C ALA A 162 16.69 -4.08 -8.24
N VAL A 163 15.60 -3.57 -8.81
CA VAL A 163 15.28 -2.14 -8.70
C VAL A 163 14.51 -1.90 -7.41
N GLY A 164 13.60 -2.82 -7.08
CA GLY A 164 12.65 -2.64 -5.99
C GLY A 164 11.76 -1.42 -6.20
N GLU A 165 11.02 -1.06 -5.17
CA GLU A 165 10.22 0.15 -5.13
C GLU A 165 10.70 1.08 -4.03
N PRO A 166 10.98 2.37 -4.31
CA PRO A 166 11.31 3.31 -3.28
C PRO A 166 10.12 3.46 -2.31
N PRO A 167 10.38 3.60 -0.99
CA PRO A 167 9.31 3.85 -0.05
C PRO A 167 8.57 5.14 -0.42
N PRO A 168 7.22 5.15 -0.38
CA PRO A 168 6.46 6.36 -0.65
C PRO A 168 6.79 7.44 0.38
N GLU A 169 6.71 8.70 -0.03
CA GLU A 169 6.83 9.82 0.90
C GLU A 169 5.69 9.76 1.93
N ALA A 170 6.07 9.85 3.20
CA ALA A 170 5.15 9.78 4.31
C ALA A 170 4.32 11.08 4.42
N PRO A 171 2.97 11.02 4.38
CA PRO A 171 2.16 12.18 4.67
C PRO A 171 2.38 12.67 6.11
N THR A 172 2.29 13.97 6.32
CA THR A 172 2.36 14.63 7.63
C THR A 172 0.99 14.80 8.28
N TRP A 173 0.93 15.31 9.51
CA TRP A 173 -0.35 15.73 10.09
C TRP A 173 -1.07 16.78 9.23
N ALA A 174 -0.34 17.75 8.67
CA ALA A 174 -0.93 18.80 7.84
C ALA A 174 -1.64 18.24 6.60
N ASP A 175 -1.13 17.12 6.06
CA ASP A 175 -1.73 16.43 4.92
C ASP A 175 -3.06 15.76 5.27
N VAL A 176 -3.23 15.25 6.49
CA VAL A 176 -4.42 14.50 6.89
C VAL A 176 -5.42 15.28 7.75
N ALA A 177 -5.00 16.36 8.41
CA ALA A 177 -5.88 17.17 9.24
C ALA A 177 -7.18 17.60 8.52
N PRO A 178 -7.15 18.02 7.24
CA PRO A 178 -8.38 18.36 6.51
C PRO A 178 -9.36 17.18 6.35
N LEU A 179 -8.86 15.94 6.33
CA LEU A 179 -9.69 14.74 6.21
C LEU A 179 -10.57 14.53 7.45
N PHE A 180 -10.14 15.05 8.60
CA PHE A 180 -10.84 14.91 9.87
C PHE A 180 -11.81 16.05 10.17
N ALA A 181 -11.89 17.08 9.33
CA ALA A 181 -12.75 18.24 9.58
C ALA A 181 -14.24 17.86 9.78
N GLY A 182 -14.76 16.91 8.99
CA GLY A 182 -16.12 16.38 9.15
C GLY A 182 -16.30 15.40 10.32
N CYS A 183 -15.20 14.94 10.93
CA CYS A 183 -15.23 14.05 12.09
C CYS A 183 -15.02 14.81 13.42
N ALA A 184 -14.25 15.90 13.39
CA ALA A 184 -13.91 16.75 14.52
C ALA A 184 -14.87 17.94 14.66
N SER A 185 -16.17 17.69 14.51
CA SER A 185 -17.24 18.66 14.71
C SER A 185 -17.78 18.62 16.14
N GLU A 186 -18.43 19.70 16.60
CA GLU A 186 -19.01 19.77 17.95
C GLU A 186 -19.89 18.56 18.25
N GLY A 187 -19.64 17.88 19.38
CA GLY A 187 -20.34 16.65 19.77
C GLY A 187 -19.75 15.35 19.21
N CYS A 188 -18.76 15.42 18.31
CA CYS A 188 -18.06 14.25 17.76
C CYS A 188 -16.62 14.15 18.29
N HIS A 189 -15.61 14.05 17.42
CA HIS A 189 -14.24 13.73 17.81
C HIS A 189 -13.40 14.97 18.13
N VAL A 190 -13.92 15.84 19.00
CA VAL A 190 -13.28 17.10 19.40
C VAL A 190 -13.62 17.44 20.86
N GLY A 191 -12.74 18.23 21.48
CA GLY A 191 -13.00 18.87 22.76
C GLY A 191 -12.72 17.98 23.97
N PRO A 192 -13.13 18.43 25.19
CA PRO A 192 -12.73 17.78 26.44
C PRO A 192 -13.44 16.44 26.71
N ALA A 193 -14.54 16.16 26.02
CA ALA A 193 -15.29 14.91 26.13
C ALA A 193 -15.60 14.35 24.73
N PRO A 194 -14.56 13.97 23.96
CA PRO A 194 -14.72 13.61 22.57
C PRO A 194 -15.39 12.23 22.47
N ALA A 195 -16.12 12.00 21.37
CA ALA A 195 -16.86 10.77 21.14
C ALA A 195 -15.97 9.54 21.30
N LEU A 196 -16.37 8.63 22.20
CA LEU A 196 -15.63 7.42 22.56
C LEU A 196 -14.19 7.70 23.02
N GLY A 197 -13.87 8.93 23.44
CA GLY A 197 -12.54 9.34 23.85
C GLY A 197 -11.54 9.53 22.71
N LEU A 198 -11.96 9.56 21.44
CA LEU A 198 -11.09 9.81 20.28
C LEU A 198 -11.16 11.28 19.88
N ASP A 199 -10.05 11.99 19.97
CA ASP A 199 -9.92 13.40 19.60
C ASP A 199 -9.07 13.54 18.33
N LEU A 200 -9.67 14.11 17.28
CA LEU A 200 -9.08 14.30 15.96
C LEU A 200 -8.78 15.79 15.67
N SER A 201 -8.86 16.66 16.69
CA SER A 201 -8.74 18.11 16.51
C SER A 201 -7.31 18.60 16.23
N SER A 202 -6.30 17.83 16.60
CA SER A 202 -4.90 18.16 16.39
C SER A 202 -4.02 16.91 16.38
N GLY A 203 -2.80 17.04 15.84
CA GLY A 203 -1.81 15.98 15.87
C GLY A 203 -1.50 15.55 17.31
N GLU A 204 -1.36 16.50 18.23
CA GLU A 204 -1.13 16.19 19.65
C GLU A 204 -2.29 15.39 20.27
N ALA A 205 -3.53 15.77 19.95
CA ALA A 205 -4.71 15.06 20.42
C ALA A 205 -4.78 13.62 19.86
N VAL A 206 -4.43 13.44 18.60
CA VAL A 206 -4.30 12.13 17.95
C VAL A 206 -3.21 11.30 18.59
N ALA A 207 -2.04 11.87 18.88
CA ALA A 207 -0.94 11.17 19.54
C ALA A 207 -1.39 10.63 20.90
N ARG A 208 -2.14 11.42 21.68
CA ARG A 208 -2.62 11.02 23.01
C ARG A 208 -3.80 10.05 22.98
N THR A 209 -4.69 10.19 22.00
CA THR A 209 -6.00 9.50 22.05
C THR A 209 -6.19 8.43 20.99
N ALA A 210 -5.38 8.38 19.92
CA ALA A 210 -5.58 7.44 18.83
C ALA A 210 -4.45 6.40 18.72
N ILE A 211 -3.20 6.85 18.75
CA ILE A 211 -2.03 5.99 18.50
C ILE A 211 -1.82 5.00 19.64
N GLY A 212 -1.86 3.71 19.34
CA GLY A 212 -1.71 2.62 20.32
C GLY A 212 -2.89 2.47 21.29
N VAL A 213 -3.92 3.31 21.18
CA VAL A 213 -5.09 3.27 22.07
C VAL A 213 -6.10 2.26 21.53
N PRO A 214 -6.58 1.30 22.34
CA PRO A 214 -7.63 0.38 21.92
C PRO A 214 -8.88 1.12 21.41
N ALA A 215 -9.45 0.66 20.30
CA ALA A 215 -10.74 1.15 19.86
C ALA A 215 -11.83 0.65 20.82
N VAL A 216 -12.65 1.56 21.34
CA VAL A 216 -13.70 1.19 22.31
C VAL A 216 -14.71 0.22 21.69
N GLN A 217 -14.96 0.40 20.39
CA GLN A 217 -15.89 -0.43 19.62
C GLN A 217 -15.42 -1.87 19.43
N THR A 218 -14.12 -2.14 19.53
CA THR A 218 -13.52 -3.45 19.23
C THR A 218 -13.25 -4.27 20.50
N ARG A 219 -13.62 -3.74 21.67
CA ARG A 219 -13.37 -4.42 22.95
C ARG A 219 -14.31 -5.62 23.08
N VAL A 220 -13.72 -6.81 23.18
CA VAL A 220 -14.43 -8.07 23.40
C VAL A 220 -15.34 -7.94 24.63
N GLY A 221 -16.64 -8.23 24.45
CA GLY A 221 -17.66 -8.11 25.50
C GLY A 221 -18.21 -6.69 25.73
N ALA A 222 -17.82 -5.68 24.95
CA ALA A 222 -18.32 -4.31 25.11
C ALA A 222 -19.77 -4.09 24.65
N ARG A 223 -20.49 -5.13 24.20
CA ARG A 223 -21.94 -5.08 24.03
C ARG A 223 -22.60 -6.42 24.35
N ASP A 224 -23.67 -6.32 25.13
CA ASP A 224 -24.81 -7.25 25.24
C ASP A 224 -25.60 -7.32 23.91
N ARG A 225 -24.89 -7.34 22.78
CA ARG A 225 -25.45 -7.52 21.44
C ARG A 225 -24.86 -8.80 20.89
N VAL A 226 -25.69 -9.83 20.90
CA VAL A 226 -25.59 -10.98 20.00
C VAL A 226 -25.63 -10.44 18.57
N TRP A 227 -24.48 -10.06 18.04
CA TRP A 227 -24.22 -9.99 16.62
C TRP A 227 -23.18 -11.08 16.34
N TYR A 228 -23.50 -11.96 15.41
CA TYR A 228 -22.79 -13.21 15.12
C TYR A 228 -21.26 -13.09 15.20
N GLY A 229 -20.64 -13.75 16.19
CA GLY A 229 -19.19 -13.94 16.28
C GLY A 229 -18.39 -12.70 16.69
N ALA A 230 -17.21 -12.91 17.27
CA ALA A 230 -16.22 -11.84 17.41
C ALA A 230 -15.99 -11.20 16.02
N SER A 231 -16.12 -9.87 15.90
CA SER A 231 -15.80 -9.21 14.63
C SER A 231 -14.33 -9.47 14.33
N SER A 232 -13.97 -9.70 13.08
CA SER A 232 -12.56 -9.77 12.66
C SER A 232 -11.80 -8.45 12.94
N LEU A 233 -12.51 -7.38 13.29
CA LEU A 233 -11.94 -6.11 13.76
C LEU A 233 -11.80 -6.03 15.28
N ASP A 234 -12.10 -7.09 16.04
CA ASP A 234 -11.99 -7.10 17.49
C ASP A 234 -10.53 -6.97 17.98
N GLY A 235 -10.38 -6.21 19.06
CA GLY A 235 -9.10 -5.90 19.69
C GLY A 235 -8.15 -5.05 18.83
N LEU A 236 -8.64 -4.37 17.78
CA LEU A 236 -7.84 -3.39 17.04
C LEU A 236 -7.66 -2.09 17.85
N ALA A 237 -6.49 -1.48 17.71
CA ALA A 237 -6.27 -0.11 18.14
C ALA A 237 -6.96 0.87 17.18
N ARG A 238 -7.21 2.11 17.63
CA ARG A 238 -7.73 3.17 16.77
C ARG A 238 -6.76 3.43 15.62
N ILE A 239 -5.49 3.60 15.98
CA ILE A 239 -4.34 3.57 15.07
C ILE A 239 -3.30 2.63 15.69
N ASP A 240 -2.97 1.54 15.01
CA ASP A 240 -1.98 0.55 15.48
C ASP A 240 -0.59 0.94 14.98
N VAL A 241 0.34 1.17 15.90
CA VAL A 241 1.74 1.50 15.62
C VAL A 241 2.62 0.64 16.52
N VAL A 242 3.53 -0.11 15.91
CA VAL A 242 4.46 -1.00 16.60
C VAL A 242 5.87 -0.65 16.17
N ALA A 243 6.74 -0.33 17.13
CA ALA A 243 8.12 0.10 16.89
C ALA A 243 8.24 1.24 15.87
N GLY A 244 7.31 2.21 15.93
CA GLY A 244 7.25 3.36 15.01
C GLY A 244 6.68 3.05 13.62
N GLN A 245 6.38 1.79 13.32
CA GLN A 245 5.75 1.38 12.06
C GLN A 245 4.24 1.25 12.25
N GLY A 246 3.47 1.99 11.48
CA GLY A 246 2.03 1.88 11.54
C GLY A 246 1.49 0.71 10.74
N GLN A 247 0.33 0.21 11.16
CA GLN A 247 -0.30 -0.97 10.60
C GLN A 247 -1.72 -0.61 10.12
N PRO A 248 -1.87 -0.14 8.86
CA PRO A 248 -3.16 0.26 8.31
C PRO A 248 -4.23 -0.83 8.43
N ALA A 249 -3.89 -2.07 8.07
CA ALA A 249 -4.79 -3.21 8.21
C ALA A 249 -5.24 -3.47 9.65
N ARG A 250 -4.52 -3.00 10.66
CA ARG A 250 -4.84 -3.19 12.08
C ARG A 250 -5.32 -1.92 12.78
N SER A 251 -5.57 -0.86 12.02
CA SER A 251 -6.02 0.44 12.53
C SER A 251 -7.51 0.61 12.29
N TYR A 252 -8.30 0.58 13.37
CA TYR A 252 -9.75 0.61 13.30
C TYR A 252 -10.30 1.90 12.64
N LEU A 253 -9.59 3.03 12.81
CA LEU A 253 -9.95 4.30 12.16
C LEU A 253 -10.07 4.18 10.65
N LEU A 254 -9.22 3.38 10.00
CA LEU A 254 -9.25 3.18 8.55
C LEU A 254 -10.53 2.45 8.12
N TYR A 255 -10.98 1.44 8.86
CA TYR A 255 -12.24 0.74 8.57
C TYR A 255 -13.47 1.63 8.78
N LYS A 256 -13.43 2.51 9.79
CA LYS A 256 -14.45 3.55 9.96
C LYS A 256 -14.48 4.50 8.78
N ALA A 257 -13.33 4.94 8.30
CA ALA A 257 -13.21 5.82 7.14
C ALA A 257 -13.69 5.17 5.85
N LEU A 258 -13.38 3.88 5.67
CA LEU A 258 -13.83 3.06 4.53
C LEU A 258 -15.34 2.78 4.56
N GLY A 259 -16.01 3.00 5.69
CA GLY A 259 -17.40 2.59 5.89
C GLY A 259 -17.59 1.08 5.83
N ASP A 260 -16.60 0.31 6.31
CA ASP A 260 -16.66 -1.14 6.30
C ASP A 260 -17.84 -1.65 7.15
N PRO A 261 -18.68 -2.57 6.62
CA PRO A 261 -19.86 -3.05 7.35
C PRO A 261 -19.53 -3.80 8.65
N HIS A 262 -18.29 -4.29 8.81
CA HIS A 262 -17.83 -4.94 10.05
C HIS A 262 -17.43 -3.93 11.13
N ALA A 263 -17.29 -2.64 10.78
CA ALA A 263 -16.99 -1.58 11.71
C ALA A 263 -18.28 -1.08 12.37
N ALA A 264 -18.33 -1.09 13.71
CA ALA A 264 -19.53 -0.74 14.46
C ALA A 264 -19.89 0.75 14.34
N GLY A 265 -21.17 1.03 14.08
CA GLY A 265 -21.74 2.39 13.95
C GLY A 265 -21.49 3.01 12.57
N GLU A 266 -21.95 4.24 12.36
CA GLU A 266 -21.84 4.92 11.05
C GLU A 266 -20.39 5.12 10.60
N ARG A 267 -20.15 5.11 9.27
CA ARG A 267 -18.85 5.45 8.69
C ARG A 267 -18.36 6.83 9.19
N MET A 268 -17.06 7.10 9.05
CA MET A 268 -16.47 8.40 9.35
C MET A 268 -15.98 9.06 8.04
N PRO A 269 -16.42 10.28 7.70
CA PRO A 269 -17.42 11.09 8.40
C PRO A 269 -18.85 10.52 8.27
N PRO A 270 -19.72 10.75 9.27
CA PRO A 270 -21.09 10.23 9.28
C PRO A 270 -21.97 10.92 8.22
N SER A 271 -23.12 10.32 7.91
CA SER A 271 -24.11 10.98 7.04
C SER A 271 -24.65 12.24 7.73
N PRO A 272 -24.95 13.34 7.02
CA PRO A 272 -24.99 13.51 5.55
C PRO A 272 -23.66 13.86 4.90
N ASP A 273 -22.55 13.96 5.64
CA ASP A 273 -21.27 14.32 5.05
C ASP A 273 -20.80 13.25 4.05
N PRO A 274 -20.18 13.68 2.93
CA PRO A 274 -19.70 12.75 1.92
C PRO A 274 -18.62 11.84 2.51
N ALA A 275 -18.65 10.57 2.11
CA ALA A 275 -17.55 9.65 2.41
C ALA A 275 -16.23 10.19 1.84
N LEU A 276 -15.11 9.83 2.47
CA LEU A 276 -13.79 10.15 1.93
C LEU A 276 -13.60 9.50 0.55
N ASP A 277 -13.06 10.26 -0.40
CA ASP A 277 -12.74 9.73 -1.72
C ASP A 277 -11.52 8.79 -1.67
N ALA A 278 -11.28 8.07 -2.79
CA ALA A 278 -10.19 7.10 -2.87
C ALA A 278 -8.81 7.72 -2.58
N ARG A 279 -8.58 8.97 -3.01
CA ARG A 279 -7.32 9.68 -2.76
C ARG A 279 -7.14 10.00 -1.27
N SER A 280 -8.20 10.43 -0.61
CA SER A 280 -8.21 10.75 0.82
C SER A 280 -8.01 9.49 1.66
N LEU A 281 -8.65 8.38 1.29
CA LEU A 281 -8.46 7.09 1.95
C LEU A 281 -7.03 6.56 1.80
N ARG A 282 -6.46 6.66 0.58
CA ARG A 282 -5.06 6.32 0.33
C ARG A 282 -4.12 7.17 1.20
N ARG A 283 -4.33 8.49 1.23
CA ARG A 283 -3.55 9.42 2.06
C ARG A 283 -3.64 9.09 3.56
N LEU A 284 -4.84 8.76 4.05
CA LEU A 284 -5.04 8.31 5.43
C LEU A 284 -4.28 7.01 5.72
N ALA A 285 -4.37 6.03 4.82
CA ALA A 285 -3.67 4.76 4.97
C ALA A 285 -2.14 4.93 4.93
N ASP A 286 -1.62 5.81 4.08
CA ASP A 286 -0.19 6.11 3.99
C ASP A 286 0.32 6.89 5.21
N TRP A 287 -0.46 7.83 5.72
CA TRP A 287 -0.16 8.50 6.99
C TRP A 287 -0.12 7.52 8.16
N ILE A 288 -1.11 6.62 8.24
CA ILE A 288 -1.09 5.54 9.24
C ILE A 288 0.16 4.69 9.05
N LEU A 289 0.45 4.23 7.83
CA LEU A 289 1.60 3.39 7.51
C LEU A 289 2.92 4.02 7.99
N ALA A 290 3.07 5.33 7.83
CA ALA A 290 4.22 6.11 8.29
C ALA A 290 4.33 6.25 9.82
N GLY A 291 3.46 5.58 10.58
CA GLY A 291 3.42 5.67 12.04
C GLY A 291 2.53 6.81 12.55
N ALA A 292 1.68 7.38 11.69
CA ALA A 292 0.79 8.49 12.01
C ALA A 292 1.55 9.71 12.59
N PRO A 293 2.54 10.28 11.88
CA PRO A 293 3.32 11.40 12.38
C PRO A 293 2.40 12.59 12.72
N THR A 294 2.59 13.14 13.92
CA THR A 294 1.71 14.17 14.50
C THR A 294 2.34 15.56 14.64
N GLY A 295 3.63 15.67 14.29
CA GLY A 295 4.41 16.92 14.30
C GLY A 295 4.47 17.59 12.94
#